data_AF-A0A8S3XJB1-F1
#
_entry.id   AF-A0A8S3XJB1-F1
#
_cell.length_a   1.000
_cell.length_b   1.000
_cell.length_c   1.000
_cell.angle_alpha   90.00
_cell.angle_beta   90.00
_cell.angle_gamma   90.00
#
_symmetry.space_group_name_H-M   'P 1'
#
loop_
_entity.id
_entity.type
_entity.pdbx_description
1 polymer ?
#
loop_
_entity_poly.entity_id
_entity_poly.type
_entity_poly.pdbx_seq_one_letter_code
_entity_poly.pdbx_strand_id
1 'polypeptide(L)'
;MNNKKDSQIVSWLEEISDFEDASTQIVDEYVSDSDRSCHHSEHNTETKQSTESDAFNTKVSSPIGMPSEIPPIRRQRTSTSDISMKEEYSVGRMTGRWPMRLFFSVMNIAGINSQIIYNANTEQLMLRRGYLKEIAMELVKQYMITRSSIDTLNIPLRNKISSFVPAEQASSSKKEGKCSICSSKKNRRTKKGCSWCPKLLCNEH
;
A
#
# COMPACT_ATOMS: atom_id res chain seq x y z
N MET A 1 -23.43 -17.48 18.61
CA MET A 1 -23.19 -18.44 17.50
C MET A 1 -22.15 -17.81 16.58
N ASN A 2 -20.89 -18.27 16.65
CA ASN A 2 -19.82 -17.78 15.77
C ASN A 2 -20.09 -18.26 14.35
N ASN A 3 -20.36 -17.33 13.44
CA ASN A 3 -20.54 -17.65 12.02
C ASN A 3 -19.16 -17.99 11.42
N LYS A 4 -19.05 -19.07 10.64
CA LYS A 4 -17.79 -19.51 10.01
C LYS A 4 -17.09 -18.38 9.23
N LYS A 5 -17.88 -17.47 8.65
CA LYS A 5 -17.39 -16.28 7.93
C LYS A 5 -16.70 -15.27 8.86
N ASP A 6 -17.24 -15.05 10.06
CA ASP A 6 -16.64 -14.12 11.02
C ASP A 6 -15.29 -14.64 11.51
N SER A 7 -15.17 -15.96 11.69
CA SER A 7 -13.90 -16.60 12.06
C SER A 7 -12.82 -16.44 10.99
N GLN A 8 -13.19 -16.56 9.71
CA GLN A 8 -12.25 -16.34 8.61
C GLN A 8 -11.80 -14.88 8.52
N ILE A 9 -12.69 -13.94 8.80
CA ILE A 9 -12.35 -12.51 8.83
C ILE A 9 -11.39 -12.21 9.99
N VAL A 10 -11.65 -12.75 11.19
CA VAL A 10 -10.76 -12.57 12.36
C VAL A 10 -9.37 -13.13 12.07
N SER A 11 -9.28 -14.34 11.52
CA SER A 11 -8.01 -14.96 11.15
C SER A 11 -7.23 -14.15 10.12
N TRP A 12 -7.92 -13.63 9.09
CA TRP A 12 -7.28 -12.76 8.10
C TRP A 12 -6.78 -11.44 8.72
N LEU A 13 -7.55 -10.85 9.64
CA LEU A 13 -7.12 -9.67 10.37
C LEU A 13 -5.93 -9.96 11.32
N GLU A 14 -5.87 -11.14 11.94
CA GLU A 14 -4.71 -11.55 12.74
C GLU A 14 -3.44 -11.66 11.89
N GLU A 15 -3.52 -12.32 10.73
CA GLU A 15 -2.41 -12.44 9.78
C GLU A 15 -1.89 -11.07 9.28
N ILE A 16 -2.75 -10.04 9.23
CA ILE A 16 -2.36 -8.67 8.89
C ILE A 16 -1.60 -7.99 10.03
N SER A 17 -2.05 -8.15 11.28
CA SER A 17 -1.39 -7.57 12.46
C SER A 17 0.03 -8.12 12.64
N ASP A 18 0.21 -9.43 12.51
CA ASP A 18 1.49 -10.11 12.76
C ASP A 18 2.60 -9.71 11.76
N PHE A 19 2.25 -8.98 10.70
CA PHE A 19 3.18 -8.54 9.66
C PHE A 19 3.67 -7.09 9.83
N GLU A 20 3.20 -6.34 10.83
CA GLU A 20 3.66 -4.96 11.08
C GLU A 20 5.09 -4.88 11.64
N ASP A 21 5.60 -5.95 12.27
CA ASP A 21 6.95 -5.99 12.86
C ASP A 21 8.09 -6.16 11.84
N ALA A 22 7.81 -6.55 10.59
CA ALA A 22 8.83 -6.85 9.58
C ALA A 22 9.08 -5.72 8.56
N SER A 23 8.15 -4.79 8.39
CA SER A 23 8.26 -3.75 7.34
C SER A 23 9.10 -2.56 7.77
N THR A 24 9.24 -2.31 9.07
CA THR A 24 10.07 -1.23 9.62
C THR A 24 11.55 -1.58 9.66
N GLN A 25 11.92 -2.86 9.65
CA GLN A 25 13.32 -3.29 9.69
C GLN A 25 14.02 -3.29 8.31
N ILE A 26 13.27 -3.42 7.22
CA ILE A 26 13.88 -3.56 5.88
C ILE A 26 14.26 -2.20 5.26
N VAL A 27 13.67 -1.11 5.73
CA VAL A 27 13.95 0.24 5.20
C VAL A 27 15.35 0.73 5.62
N ASP A 28 15.83 0.33 6.80
CA ASP A 28 17.13 0.78 7.32
C ASP A 28 18.32 0.04 6.67
N GLU A 29 18.13 -1.20 6.23
CA GLU A 29 19.21 -2.00 5.63
C GLU A 29 19.50 -1.61 4.17
N TYR A 30 18.49 -1.16 3.42
CA TYR A 30 18.63 -0.82 2.00
C TYR A 30 19.21 0.58 1.74
N VAL A 31 19.11 1.51 2.70
CA VAL A 31 19.69 2.85 2.58
C VAL A 31 21.23 2.81 2.68
N SER A 32 21.78 1.78 3.33
CA SER A 32 23.23 1.67 3.56
C SER A 32 24.04 1.23 2.33
N ASP A 33 23.40 0.64 1.31
CA ASP A 33 24.09 0.04 0.15
C ASP A 33 24.04 0.89 -1.13
N SER A 34 23.26 1.98 -1.15
CA SER A 34 23.17 2.87 -2.33
C SER A 34 24.26 3.96 -2.38
N ASP A 35 25.07 4.13 -1.34
CA ASP A 35 26.13 5.16 -1.28
C ASP A 35 27.49 4.71 -1.84
N ARG A 36 27.58 3.57 -2.54
CA ARG A 36 28.86 3.00 -3.02
C ARG A 36 29.14 3.07 -4.51
N SER A 37 28.54 4.00 -5.24
CA SER A 37 28.98 4.28 -6.61
C SER A 37 28.76 5.73 -7.00
N CYS A 38 29.83 6.53 -6.91
CA CYS A 38 30.17 7.65 -7.82
C CYS A 38 31.35 8.45 -7.23
N HIS A 39 32.59 8.07 -7.58
CA HIS A 39 33.71 9.02 -7.58
C HIS A 39 34.22 9.17 -9.02
N HIS A 40 33.89 10.32 -9.61
CA HIS A 40 34.48 10.80 -10.85
C HIS A 40 35.96 11.17 -10.66
N SER A 41 36.68 11.00 -11.76
CA SER A 41 38.11 11.18 -11.98
C SER A 41 38.67 12.56 -11.63
N GLU A 42 39.89 12.57 -11.11
CA GLU A 42 40.82 13.70 -11.19
C GLU A 42 42.06 13.32 -12.03
N HIS A 43 42.41 14.21 -12.95
CA HIS A 43 43.61 14.21 -13.79
C HIS A 43 44.90 14.32 -12.96
N ASN A 44 46.01 13.65 -13.37
CA ASN A 44 47.17 14.33 -13.98
C ASN A 44 48.33 13.40 -14.44
N THR A 45 48.93 13.81 -15.57
CA THR A 45 50.34 13.75 -16.05
C THR A 45 51.27 12.56 -15.77
N GLU A 46 51.84 11.95 -16.82
CA GLU A 46 53.26 12.15 -17.20
C GLU A 46 53.68 11.44 -18.52
N THR A 47 54.75 12.00 -19.10
CA THR A 47 55.31 11.91 -20.44
C THR A 47 56.24 10.70 -20.67
N LYS A 48 56.32 10.13 -21.89
CA LYS A 48 57.59 9.82 -22.63
C LYS A 48 57.39 9.28 -24.06
N GLN A 49 58.27 9.78 -24.94
CA GLN A 49 58.62 9.51 -26.37
C GLN A 49 58.85 8.02 -26.68
N SER A 50 58.90 7.45 -27.90
CA SER A 50 59.01 7.83 -29.35
C SER A 50 58.95 6.49 -30.14
N THR A 51 58.41 6.36 -31.37
CA THR A 51 59.12 6.40 -32.69
C THR A 51 58.24 5.73 -33.78
N GLU A 52 58.51 6.07 -35.06
CA GLU A 52 58.19 5.36 -36.34
C GLU A 52 56.70 5.35 -36.81
N SER A 53 56.29 6.18 -37.78
CA SER A 53 56.52 6.25 -39.25
C SER A 53 55.45 5.51 -40.07
N ASP A 54 54.68 6.30 -40.85
CA ASP A 54 54.32 6.07 -42.27
C ASP A 54 52.84 6.22 -42.69
N ALA A 55 52.71 6.93 -43.82
CA ALA A 55 51.60 7.02 -44.80
C ALA A 55 50.27 7.67 -44.35
N PHE A 56 50.03 8.96 -44.63
CA PHE A 56 49.64 9.53 -45.93
C PHE A 56 48.38 8.89 -46.54
N ASN A 57 47.19 9.46 -46.31
CA ASN A 57 46.39 10.03 -47.41
C ASN A 57 45.23 10.91 -46.91
N THR A 58 45.23 12.16 -47.35
CA THR A 58 44.10 13.08 -47.28
C THR A 58 43.27 12.92 -48.55
N LYS A 59 41.94 12.78 -48.46
CA LYS A 59 41.03 13.27 -49.50
C LYS A 59 39.66 13.63 -48.93
N VAL A 60 39.38 14.93 -48.99
CA VAL A 60 38.09 15.59 -48.75
C VAL A 60 37.30 15.60 -50.07
N SER A 61 36.01 15.25 -50.04
CA SER A 61 34.90 15.93 -50.77
C SER A 61 33.55 15.18 -50.62
N SER A 62 32.55 15.85 -50.01
CA SER A 62 31.08 15.53 -49.98
C SER A 62 30.41 15.81 -51.37
N PRO A 63 29.07 15.68 -51.66
CA PRO A 63 27.91 15.58 -50.74
C PRO A 63 26.65 14.77 -51.22
N ILE A 64 25.64 14.66 -50.33
CA ILE A 64 24.20 14.31 -50.53
C ILE A 64 23.85 12.87 -50.94
N GLY A 65 23.46 12.07 -49.95
CA GLY A 65 22.59 10.89 -50.12
C GLY A 65 21.53 10.90 -49.04
N MET A 66 20.25 10.82 -49.41
CA MET A 66 19.12 10.75 -48.47
C MET A 66 19.25 9.57 -47.51
N PRO A 67 18.93 9.71 -46.21
CA PRO A 67 18.82 8.56 -45.32
C PRO A 67 17.47 7.86 -45.58
N SER A 68 17.47 6.81 -46.39
CA SER A 68 16.31 5.94 -46.60
C SER A 68 16.34 4.73 -45.68
N GLU A 69 16.59 4.91 -44.39
CA GLU A 69 16.37 3.85 -43.40
C GLU A 69 15.75 4.46 -42.16
N ILE A 70 14.43 4.29 -42.03
CA ILE A 70 13.73 4.49 -40.76
C ILE A 70 14.38 3.49 -39.79
N PRO A 71 14.98 3.93 -38.67
CA PRO A 71 15.58 3.01 -37.72
C PRO A 71 14.50 2.02 -37.28
N PRO A 72 14.82 0.71 -37.21
CA PRO A 72 13.83 -0.28 -36.82
C PRO A 72 13.26 0.14 -35.47
N ILE A 73 11.93 0.26 -35.39
CA ILE A 73 11.23 0.49 -34.12
C ILE A 73 11.75 -0.60 -33.20
N ARG A 74 12.59 -0.23 -32.22
CA ARG A 74 13.05 -1.14 -31.19
C ARG A 74 11.78 -1.53 -30.44
N ARG A 75 11.20 -2.68 -30.79
CA ARG A 75 10.23 -3.35 -29.93
C ARG A 75 10.99 -3.59 -28.63
N GLN A 76 10.79 -2.72 -27.65
CA GLN A 76 11.09 -3.05 -26.27
C GLN A 76 10.21 -4.27 -25.99
N ARG A 77 10.79 -5.48 -26.09
CA ARG A 77 10.12 -6.65 -25.53
C ARG A 77 9.91 -6.29 -24.07
N THR A 78 8.66 -6.28 -23.63
CA THR A 78 8.34 -6.25 -22.20
C THR A 78 9.21 -7.32 -21.57
N SER A 79 10.09 -6.90 -20.67
CA SER A 79 11.06 -7.80 -20.06
C SER A 79 10.28 -8.92 -19.38
N THR A 80 10.79 -10.15 -19.37
CA THR A 80 10.17 -11.27 -18.63
C THR A 80 9.95 -10.93 -17.15
N SER A 81 10.68 -9.94 -16.62
CA SER A 81 10.42 -9.32 -15.31
C SER A 81 9.00 -8.76 -15.16
N ASP A 82 8.42 -8.14 -16.21
CA ASP A 82 7.10 -7.50 -16.14
C ASP A 82 5.96 -8.51 -15.98
N ILE A 83 6.16 -9.74 -16.47
CA ILE A 83 5.23 -10.86 -16.30
C ILE A 83 5.36 -11.42 -14.88
N SER A 84 6.59 -11.60 -14.38
CA SER A 84 6.87 -12.06 -13.01
C SER A 84 6.19 -11.18 -11.96
N MET A 85 6.21 -9.86 -12.14
CA MET A 85 5.58 -8.90 -11.22
C MET A 85 4.05 -9.05 -11.11
N LYS A 86 3.38 -9.55 -12.16
CA LYS A 86 1.92 -9.75 -12.18
C LYS A 86 1.51 -11.09 -11.55
N GLU A 87 2.39 -12.07 -11.59
CA GLU A 87 2.10 -13.43 -11.12
C GLU A 87 2.30 -13.57 -9.62
N GLU A 88 3.34 -12.94 -9.05
CA GLU A 88 3.72 -13.10 -7.64
C GLU A 88 2.64 -12.59 -6.65
N TYR A 89 1.92 -11.52 -7.01
CA TYR A 89 0.84 -10.94 -6.20
C TYR A 89 -0.51 -10.95 -6.94
N SER A 90 -0.75 -11.98 -7.75
CA SER A 90 -1.98 -12.06 -8.54
C SER A 90 -3.22 -12.26 -7.67
N VAL A 91 -4.25 -11.44 -7.91
CA VAL A 91 -5.57 -11.57 -7.27
C VAL A 91 -6.53 -12.51 -8.02
N GLY A 92 -6.03 -13.16 -9.08
CA GLY A 92 -6.82 -14.04 -9.93
C GLY A 92 -7.39 -15.24 -9.18
N ARG A 93 -8.69 -15.49 -9.32
CA ARG A 93 -9.36 -16.68 -8.77
C ARG A 93 -9.93 -17.55 -9.88
N MET A 94 -10.00 -18.86 -9.65
CA MET A 94 -10.69 -19.78 -10.56
C MET A 94 -12.16 -19.39 -10.66
N THR A 95 -12.57 -18.96 -11.84
CA THR A 95 -13.95 -18.59 -12.15
C THR A 95 -14.28 -18.95 -13.60
N GLY A 96 -15.49 -19.46 -13.82
CA GLY A 96 -16.06 -19.70 -15.15
C GLY A 96 -16.65 -18.44 -15.79
N ARG A 97 -16.69 -17.32 -15.06
CA ARG A 97 -17.29 -16.06 -15.55
C ARG A 97 -16.20 -15.17 -16.11
N TRP A 98 -16.20 -15.01 -17.44
CA TRP A 98 -15.19 -14.22 -18.15
C TRP A 98 -15.03 -12.77 -17.62
N PRO A 99 -16.10 -12.02 -17.29
CA PRO A 99 -15.97 -10.67 -16.76
C PRO A 99 -15.18 -10.60 -15.44
N MET A 100 -15.28 -11.62 -14.59
CA MET A 100 -14.50 -11.66 -13.34
C MET A 100 -13.02 -11.89 -13.59
N ARG A 101 -12.64 -12.65 -14.62
CA ARG A 101 -11.23 -12.79 -15.02
C ARG A 101 -10.66 -11.44 -15.46
N LEU A 102 -11.41 -10.72 -16.28
CA LEU A 102 -11.03 -9.37 -16.72
C LEU A 102 -10.86 -8.42 -15.53
N PHE A 103 -11.81 -8.44 -14.58
CA PHE A 103 -11.73 -7.64 -13.36
C PHE A 103 -10.45 -7.91 -12.57
N PHE A 104 -10.09 -9.18 -12.34
CA PHE A 104 -8.84 -9.52 -11.64
C PHE A 104 -7.60 -9.06 -12.40
N SER A 105 -7.58 -9.19 -13.73
CA SER A 105 -6.48 -8.69 -14.55
C SER A 105 -6.32 -7.17 -14.44
N VAL A 106 -7.43 -6.43 -14.49
CA VAL A 106 -7.42 -4.97 -14.29
C VAL A 106 -6.91 -4.61 -12.91
N MET A 107 -7.33 -5.32 -11.86
CA MET A 107 -6.88 -5.06 -10.50
C MET A 107 -5.38 -5.29 -10.31
N ASN A 108 -4.81 -6.35 -10.91
CA ASN A 108 -3.36 -6.59 -10.90
C ASN A 108 -2.59 -5.44 -11.59
N ILE A 109 -3.04 -5.00 -12.77
CA ILE A 109 -2.42 -3.90 -13.52
C ILE A 109 -2.51 -2.59 -12.73
N ALA A 110 -3.69 -2.30 -12.18
CA ALA A 110 -3.92 -1.09 -11.37
C ALA A 110 -2.98 -1.04 -10.17
N GLY A 111 -2.80 -2.15 -9.45
CA GLY A 111 -1.92 -2.20 -8.29
C GLY A 111 -0.44 -2.00 -8.63
N ILE A 112 0.03 -2.41 -9.82
CA ILE A 112 1.40 -2.14 -10.28
C ILE A 112 1.54 -0.67 -10.66
N ASN A 113 0.62 -0.17 -11.49
CA ASN A 113 0.68 1.20 -11.99
C ASN A 113 0.57 2.23 -10.85
N SER A 114 -0.29 1.98 -9.86
CA SER A 114 -0.43 2.87 -8.71
C SER A 114 0.84 2.95 -7.87
N GLN A 115 1.60 1.85 -7.76
CA GLN A 115 2.87 1.83 -7.04
C GLN A 115 3.95 2.60 -7.80
N ILE A 116 4.01 2.46 -9.13
CA ILE A 116 4.95 3.23 -9.96
C ILE A 116 4.69 4.74 -9.77
N ILE A 117 3.41 5.15 -9.82
CA ILE A 117 3.01 6.55 -9.60
C ILE A 117 3.36 7.00 -8.18
N TYR A 118 3.09 6.17 -7.17
CA TYR A 118 3.44 6.47 -5.78
C TYR A 118 4.94 6.72 -5.63
N ASN A 119 5.78 5.77 -6.06
CA ASN A 119 7.24 5.89 -5.98
C ASN A 119 7.76 7.11 -6.74
N ALA A 120 7.19 7.43 -7.91
CA ALA A 120 7.58 8.60 -8.70
C ALA A 120 7.24 9.93 -8.01
N ASN A 121 6.18 9.96 -7.21
CA ASN A 121 5.73 11.18 -6.53
C ASN A 121 6.36 11.37 -5.14
N THR A 122 6.72 10.29 -4.46
CA THR A 122 7.29 10.34 -3.10
C THR A 122 8.79 10.15 -3.08
N GLU A 123 9.39 9.68 -4.18
CA GLU A 123 10.79 9.24 -4.26
C GLU A 123 11.13 8.12 -3.25
N GLN A 124 10.11 7.48 -2.66
CA GLN A 124 10.26 6.38 -1.72
C GLN A 124 10.08 5.04 -2.41
N LEU A 125 11.04 4.14 -2.23
CA LEU A 125 10.95 2.78 -2.71
C LEU A 125 10.34 1.89 -1.63
N MET A 126 9.07 1.56 -1.80
CA MET A 126 8.38 0.61 -0.94
C MET A 126 8.34 -0.78 -1.60
N LEU A 127 8.60 -1.82 -0.80
CA LEU A 127 8.44 -3.21 -1.26
C LEU A 127 6.99 -3.47 -1.72
N ARG A 128 6.84 -4.23 -2.80
CA ARG A 128 5.54 -4.58 -3.42
C ARG A 128 4.50 -5.07 -2.41
N ARG A 129 4.91 -5.96 -1.51
CA ARG A 129 4.05 -6.52 -0.46
C ARG A 129 3.57 -5.45 0.53
N GLY A 130 4.48 -4.59 1.00
CA GLY A 130 4.17 -3.51 1.93
C GLY A 130 3.17 -2.53 1.32
N TYR A 131 3.47 -2.09 0.09
CA TYR A 131 2.59 -1.21 -0.66
C TYR A 131 1.18 -1.79 -0.80
N LEU A 132 1.06 -3.04 -1.27
CA LEU A 132 -0.23 -3.72 -1.43
C LEU A 132 -0.99 -3.88 -0.11
N LYS A 133 -0.30 -4.06 1.02
CA LYS A 133 -0.92 -4.13 2.34
C LYS A 133 -1.51 -2.78 2.73
N GLU A 134 -0.75 -1.70 2.57
CA GLU A 134 -1.18 -0.34 2.92
C GLU A 134 -2.41 0.09 2.11
N ILE A 135 -2.37 -0.05 0.77
CA ILE A 135 -3.55 0.25 -0.06
C ILE A 135 -4.75 -0.65 0.32
N ALA A 136 -4.54 -1.94 0.57
CA ALA A 136 -5.64 -2.82 0.98
C ALA A 136 -6.28 -2.36 2.30
N MET A 137 -5.47 -1.95 3.28
CA MET A 137 -5.97 -1.44 4.55
C MET A 137 -6.73 -0.12 4.38
N GLU A 138 -6.20 0.82 3.60
CA GLU A 138 -6.85 2.12 3.40
C GLU A 138 -8.18 1.98 2.63
N LEU A 139 -8.25 1.08 1.65
CA LEU A 139 -9.50 0.77 0.93
C LEU A 139 -10.58 0.17 1.84
N VAL A 140 -10.18 -0.65 2.82
CA VAL A 140 -11.10 -1.40 3.69
C VAL A 140 -11.48 -0.61 4.95
N LYS A 141 -10.72 0.42 5.31
CA LYS A 141 -10.88 1.23 6.54
C LYS A 141 -12.28 1.80 6.74
N GLN A 142 -12.84 2.46 5.72
CA GLN A 142 -14.20 3.03 5.81
C GLN A 142 -15.28 1.96 6.00
N TYR A 143 -15.10 0.81 5.35
CA TYR A 143 -15.98 -0.33 5.52
C TYR A 143 -15.86 -0.92 6.94
N MET A 144 -14.64 -1.01 7.50
CA MET A 144 -14.39 -1.46 8.87
C MET A 144 -15.09 -0.57 9.89
N ILE A 145 -15.00 0.75 9.75
CA ILE A 145 -15.70 1.72 10.60
C ILE A 145 -17.21 1.47 10.56
N THR A 146 -17.78 1.41 9.36
CA THR A 146 -19.23 1.18 9.17
C THR A 146 -19.68 -0.17 9.74
N ARG A 147 -18.86 -1.21 9.58
CA ARG A 147 -19.16 -2.53 10.12
C ARG A 147 -19.09 -2.55 11.64
N SER A 148 -18.13 -1.84 12.24
CA SER A 148 -17.95 -1.75 13.68
C SER A 148 -19.11 -1.10 14.42
N SER A 149 -19.93 -0.28 13.74
CA SER A 149 -21.11 0.38 14.33
C SER A 149 -22.36 -0.50 14.37
N ILE A 150 -22.36 -1.69 13.74
CA ILE A 150 -23.51 -2.60 13.72
C ILE A 150 -23.67 -3.26 15.08
N ASP A 151 -24.66 -2.90 15.89
CA ASP A 151 -24.88 -3.41 17.26
C ASP A 151 -25.03 -4.94 17.38
N THR A 152 -25.54 -5.61 16.34
CA THR A 152 -25.70 -7.07 16.31
C THR A 152 -24.44 -7.83 15.90
N LEU A 153 -23.35 -7.12 15.57
CA LEU A 153 -22.09 -7.74 15.20
C LEU A 153 -21.50 -8.51 16.38
N ASN A 154 -21.00 -9.70 16.08
CA ASN A 154 -20.34 -10.57 17.04
C ASN A 154 -19.19 -9.85 17.76
N ILE A 155 -19.17 -9.96 19.09
CA ILE A 155 -18.27 -9.22 19.99
C ILE A 155 -16.77 -9.41 19.63
N PRO A 156 -16.23 -10.64 19.48
CA PRO A 156 -14.85 -10.86 19.07
C PRO A 156 -14.50 -10.18 17.73
N LEU A 157 -15.39 -10.26 16.75
CA LEU A 157 -15.17 -9.62 15.45
C LEU A 157 -15.20 -8.09 15.57
N ARG A 158 -16.11 -7.53 16.37
CA ARG A 158 -16.14 -6.09 16.63
C ARG A 158 -14.85 -5.61 17.29
N ASN A 159 -14.39 -6.32 18.31
CA ASN A 159 -13.16 -5.98 19.03
C ASN A 159 -11.95 -6.01 18.10
N LYS A 160 -11.85 -7.03 17.24
CA LYS A 160 -10.76 -7.12 16.25
C LYS A 160 -10.86 -6.02 15.19
N ILE A 161 -12.05 -5.68 14.69
CA ILE A 161 -12.20 -4.54 13.77
C ILE A 161 -11.81 -3.22 14.44
N SER A 162 -12.20 -3.03 15.71
CA SER A 162 -11.88 -1.82 16.45
C SER A 162 -10.38 -1.64 16.74
N SER A 163 -9.57 -2.70 16.70
CA SER A 163 -8.11 -2.56 16.84
C SER A 163 -7.45 -1.93 15.62
N PHE A 164 -8.07 -2.02 14.44
CA PHE A 164 -7.55 -1.39 13.19
C PHE A 164 -8.17 -0.03 12.91
N VAL A 165 -9.22 0.35 13.61
CA VAL A 165 -9.89 1.65 13.45
C VAL A 165 -9.35 2.59 14.53
N PRO A 166 -8.70 3.70 14.16
CA PRO A 166 -8.28 4.71 15.13
C PRO A 166 -9.47 5.18 15.97
N ALA A 167 -9.27 5.28 17.29
CA ALA A 167 -10.33 5.58 18.26
C ALA A 167 -11.07 6.91 17.99
N GLU A 168 -10.47 7.81 17.22
CA GLU A 168 -11.07 9.10 16.83
C GLU A 168 -12.23 8.97 15.84
N GLN A 169 -12.31 7.89 15.05
CA GLN A 169 -13.36 7.69 14.05
C GLN A 169 -14.49 6.77 14.53
N ALA A 170 -14.31 6.09 15.68
CA ALA A 170 -15.41 5.50 16.40
C ALA A 170 -16.19 6.62 17.08
N SER A 171 -17.13 7.22 16.36
CA SER A 171 -18.05 8.21 16.91
C SER A 171 -18.70 7.61 18.16
N SER A 172 -18.17 7.98 19.33
CA SER A 172 -18.75 7.64 20.62
C SER A 172 -20.00 8.48 20.80
N SER A 173 -21.07 8.11 20.09
CA SER A 173 -22.41 8.49 20.47
C SER A 173 -22.68 7.80 21.81
N LYS A 174 -22.15 8.38 22.90
CA LYS A 174 -22.43 7.95 24.27
C LYS A 174 -23.94 7.87 24.36
N LYS A 175 -24.46 6.65 24.59
CA LYS A 175 -25.90 6.37 24.62
C LYS A 175 -26.54 7.34 25.63
N GLU A 176 -27.30 8.32 25.13
CA GLU A 176 -27.94 9.35 25.94
C GLU A 176 -29.35 8.91 26.32
N GLY A 177 -29.61 8.77 27.62
CA GLY A 177 -30.91 8.32 28.12
C GLY A 177 -31.35 9.10 29.35
N LYS A 178 -32.50 8.73 29.91
CA LYS A 178 -33.07 9.37 31.10
C LYS A 178 -32.42 8.82 32.37
N CYS A 179 -32.24 9.67 33.38
CA CYS A 179 -31.81 9.22 34.70
C CYS A 179 -32.82 8.22 35.29
N SER A 180 -32.34 7.06 35.75
CA SER A 180 -33.18 6.00 36.31
C SER A 180 -33.76 6.32 37.70
N ILE A 181 -33.19 7.29 38.41
CA ILE A 181 -33.61 7.68 39.77
C ILE A 181 -34.52 8.91 39.76
N CYS A 182 -34.35 9.82 38.80
CA CYS A 182 -35.19 11.01 38.73
C CYS A 182 -36.65 10.67 38.45
N SER A 183 -37.56 11.29 39.20
CA SER A 183 -39.00 11.28 38.89
C SER A 183 -39.25 11.71 37.45
N SER A 184 -40.26 11.11 36.82
CA SER A 184 -40.51 11.30 35.39
C SER A 184 -40.72 12.77 35.01
N LYS A 185 -41.28 13.58 35.93
CA LYS A 185 -41.52 15.03 35.78
C LYS A 185 -40.24 15.85 35.53
N LYS A 186 -39.09 15.43 36.07
CA LYS A 186 -37.82 16.16 35.91
C LYS A 186 -37.16 15.90 34.55
N ASN A 187 -37.50 14.79 33.90
CA ASN A 187 -37.02 14.37 32.58
C ASN A 187 -35.51 14.58 32.30
N ARG A 188 -34.65 14.43 33.32
CA ARG A 188 -33.21 14.69 33.18
C ARG A 188 -32.57 13.64 32.28
N ARG A 189 -31.95 14.09 31.18
CA ARG A 189 -31.12 13.25 30.30
C ARG A 189 -29.67 13.25 30.76
N THR A 190 -29.01 12.13 30.56
CA THR A 190 -27.61 11.93 30.95
C THR A 190 -26.92 10.96 30.00
N LYS A 191 -25.60 11.16 29.88
CA LYS A 191 -24.67 10.27 29.17
C LYS A 191 -23.81 9.45 30.14
N LYS A 192 -24.01 9.64 31.46
CA LYS A 192 -23.26 8.97 32.53
C LYS A 192 -24.04 7.76 33.04
N GLY A 193 -23.34 6.64 33.21
CA GLY A 193 -23.87 5.41 33.79
C GLY A 193 -23.23 5.11 35.15
N CYS A 194 -23.90 4.28 35.94
CA CYS A 194 -23.32 3.70 37.16
C CYS A 194 -22.15 2.76 36.78
N SER A 195 -21.08 2.73 37.58
CA SER A 195 -19.94 1.84 37.34
C SER A 195 -20.24 0.37 37.64
N TRP A 196 -21.28 0.09 38.44
CA TRP A 196 -21.63 -1.26 38.90
C TRP A 196 -22.88 -1.82 38.24
N CYS A 197 -23.66 -1.00 37.54
CA CYS A 197 -24.90 -1.45 36.89
C CYS A 197 -25.20 -0.64 35.62
N PRO A 198 -26.01 -1.17 34.69
CA PRO A 198 -26.28 -0.53 33.40
C PRO A 198 -27.23 0.68 33.47
N LYS A 199 -27.50 1.23 34.67
CA LYS A 199 -28.43 2.36 34.85
C LYS A 199 -27.74 3.69 34.54
N LEU A 200 -28.48 4.61 33.94
CA LEU A 200 -28.03 5.96 33.61
C LEU A 200 -28.38 6.93 34.75
N LEU A 201 -27.41 7.76 35.16
CA LEU A 201 -27.53 8.66 36.32
C LEU A 201 -27.16 10.09 35.94
N CYS A 202 -27.95 11.07 36.38
CA CYS A 202 -27.60 12.49 36.24
C CYS A 202 -26.55 12.87 37.29
N ASN A 203 -25.82 13.98 37.13
CA ASN A 203 -24.78 14.39 38.09
C ASN A 203 -25.22 14.54 39.57
N GLU A 204 -26.52 14.66 39.85
CA GLU A 204 -27.06 14.69 41.21
C GLU A 204 -27.10 13.30 41.89
N HIS A 205 -26.96 12.21 41.14
CA HIS A 205 -27.05 10.82 41.62
C HIS A 205 -25.88 9.98 41.10
#